data_AF-A0A7J7ZNY0-F1
#
_entry.id   AF-A0A7J7ZNY0-F1
#
_cell.length_a   1.000
_cell.length_b   1.000
_cell.length_c   1.000
_cell.angle_alpha   90.00
_cell.angle_beta   90.00
_cell.angle_gamma   90.00
#
_symmetry.space_group_name_H-M   'P 1'
#
loop_
_entity.id
_entity.type
_entity.pdbx_description
1 polymer ?
#
loop_
_entity_poly.entity_id
_entity_poly.type
_entity_poly.pdbx_seq_one_letter_code
_entity_poly.pdbx_strand_id
1 'polypeptide(L)'
;MLGRSLLNFVLLIVAVTCATAQHVPPWTEDCRKSTYPPSGPTYRGPVPWYTINLDLPPYKRWQELITEKAPALKVIVNSMKDVVNAFVPSGKIMQIVDQKLPGLLGNFPGPYEEEMKGISDITGIPLGKVHFSAFKKLIKPLKMFLLRCCIHTVNCTDLKYTAQI
;
A
#
# COMPACT_ATOMS: atom_id res chain seq x y z
N MET A 1 12.60 12.92 58.45
CA MET A 1 12.22 13.57 57.16
C MET A 1 12.94 12.98 55.93
N LEU A 2 13.65 11.84 56.04
CA LEU A 2 14.50 11.31 54.97
C LEU A 2 13.74 10.45 53.92
N GLY A 3 12.64 9.79 54.31
CA GLY A 3 11.94 8.83 53.44
C GLY A 3 11.05 9.41 52.34
N ARG A 4 10.47 10.61 52.54
CA ARG A 4 9.56 11.23 51.56
C ARG A 4 10.30 11.87 50.38
N SER A 5 11.52 12.34 50.62
CA SER A 5 12.42 12.91 49.59
C SER A 5 12.99 11.83 48.66
N LEU A 6 13.41 10.69 49.23
CA LEU A 6 13.89 9.53 48.48
C LEU A 6 12.82 8.94 47.55
N LEU A 7 11.58 8.85 48.02
CA LEU A 7 10.47 8.32 47.22
C LEU A 7 10.18 9.21 45.99
N ASN A 8 10.20 10.53 46.18
CA ASN A 8 10.00 11.49 45.09
C ASN A 8 11.15 11.46 44.08
N PHE A 9 12.39 11.28 44.54
CA PHE A 9 13.55 11.10 43.66
C PHE A 9 13.45 9.82 42.83
N VAL A 10 13.04 8.71 43.44
CA VAL A 10 12.83 7.44 42.74
C VAL A 10 11.72 7.57 41.70
N LEU A 11 10.60 8.22 42.04
CA LEU A 11 9.49 8.46 41.11
C LEU A 11 9.90 9.36 39.94
N LEU A 12 10.72 10.38 40.18
CA LEU A 12 11.27 11.24 39.13
C LEU A 12 12.22 10.47 38.19
N ILE A 13 13.09 9.62 38.73
CA ILE A 13 14.00 8.80 37.91
C ILE A 13 13.22 7.82 37.04
N VAL A 14 12.19 7.17 37.60
CA VAL A 14 11.30 6.26 36.84
C VAL A 14 10.53 7.00 35.76
N ALA A 15 10.04 8.21 36.03
CA ALA A 15 9.36 9.03 35.03
C ALA A 15 10.30 9.44 33.88
N VAL A 16 11.56 9.78 34.18
CA VAL A 16 12.56 10.16 33.17
C VAL A 16 12.98 8.95 32.32
N THR A 17 13.18 7.76 32.90
CA THR A 17 13.53 6.55 32.13
C THR A 17 12.36 6.02 31.31
N CYS A 18 11.12 6.16 31.77
CA CYS A 18 9.93 5.86 30.95
C CYS A 18 9.75 6.86 29.80
N ALA A 19 10.14 8.13 29.97
CA ALA A 19 10.07 9.14 28.91
C ALA A 19 11.12 8.92 27.80
N THR A 20 12.31 8.39 28.11
CA THR A 20 13.35 8.09 27.11
C THR A 20 13.16 6.76 26.40
N ALA A 21 12.31 5.87 26.92
CA ALA A 21 11.95 4.61 26.28
C ALA A 21 10.95 4.77 25.12
N GLN A 22 10.45 5.98 24.88
CA GLN A 22 9.53 6.24 23.78
C GLN A 22 10.30 6.40 22.46
N HIS A 23 10.21 5.36 21.64
CA HIS A 23 10.35 5.41 20.18
C HIS A 23 11.76 5.31 19.56
N VAL A 24 12.55 4.32 19.97
CA VAL A 24 13.61 3.79 19.10
C VAL A 24 13.05 2.58 18.35
N PRO A 25 12.95 2.61 17.01
CA PRO A 25 12.48 1.45 16.26
C PRO A 25 13.41 0.25 16.52
N PRO A 26 12.89 -0.99 16.47
CA PRO A 26 13.62 -2.20 16.86
C PRO A 26 14.90 -2.46 16.05
N TRP A 27 15.03 -1.80 14.89
CA TRP A 27 16.23 -1.80 14.06
C TRP A 27 16.61 -0.35 13.78
N THR A 28 17.77 0.06 14.28
CA THR A 28 18.43 1.30 13.90
C THR A 28 19.78 0.94 13.30
N GLU A 29 20.16 1.66 12.24
CA GLU A 29 21.48 1.53 11.65
C GLU A 29 22.13 2.92 11.61
N ASP A 30 23.45 2.94 11.75
CA ASP A 30 24.22 4.16 11.49
C ASP A 30 24.02 4.59 10.04
N CYS A 31 24.06 5.91 9.81
CA CYS A 31 23.88 6.49 8.48
C CYS A 31 24.84 5.86 7.47
N ARG A 32 24.28 5.18 6.46
CA ARG A 32 25.05 4.57 5.37
C ARG A 32 25.74 5.65 4.55
N LYS A 33 27.01 5.41 4.21
CA LYS A 33 27.83 6.30 3.37
C LYS A 33 28.17 5.62 2.05
N SER A 34 28.43 6.41 1.01
CA SER A 34 28.89 5.94 -0.30
C SER A 34 27.97 4.91 -0.96
N THR A 35 26.67 5.01 -0.73
CA THR A 35 25.63 4.14 -1.34
C THR A 35 25.20 4.61 -2.73
N TYR A 36 25.81 5.68 -3.25
CA TYR A 36 25.55 6.24 -4.57
C TYR A 36 26.85 6.26 -5.40
N PRO A 37 26.85 5.75 -6.65
CA PRO A 37 25.72 5.19 -7.40
C PRO A 37 25.18 3.87 -6.79
N PRO A 38 23.86 3.60 -6.91
CA PRO A 38 23.24 2.43 -6.29
C PRO A 38 23.89 1.12 -6.75
N SER A 39 24.34 0.33 -5.78
CA SER A 39 25.00 -0.96 -6.02
C SER A 39 24.87 -1.89 -4.81
N GLY A 40 25.23 -3.17 -4.97
CA GLY A 40 25.18 -4.15 -3.90
C GLY A 40 23.78 -4.74 -3.64
N PRO A 41 23.57 -5.40 -2.48
CA PRO A 41 22.39 -6.24 -2.23
C PRO A 41 21.08 -5.46 -2.09
N THR A 42 21.15 -4.14 -1.88
CA THR A 42 19.98 -3.26 -1.78
C THR A 42 19.55 -2.71 -3.15
N TYR A 43 20.36 -2.88 -4.19
CA TYR A 43 20.03 -2.46 -5.55
C TYR A 43 19.46 -3.62 -6.37
N ARG A 44 18.16 -3.58 -6.65
CA ARG A 44 17.47 -4.60 -7.44
C ARG A 44 17.68 -4.47 -8.95
N GLY A 45 18.19 -3.33 -9.42
CA GLY A 45 18.39 -3.04 -10.83
C GLY A 45 17.77 -1.72 -11.28
N PRO A 46 18.06 -1.30 -12.52
CA PRO A 46 17.58 -0.03 -13.07
C PRO A 46 16.08 -0.11 -13.41
N VAL A 47 15.40 1.03 -13.41
CA VAL A 47 14.00 1.14 -13.83
C VAL A 47 13.96 1.55 -15.30
N PRO A 48 13.27 0.80 -16.18
CA PRO A 48 13.12 1.17 -17.59
C PRO A 48 12.25 2.41 -17.75
N TRP A 49 12.60 3.25 -18.73
CA TRP A 49 11.83 4.43 -19.12
C TRP A 49 10.88 4.11 -20.27
N TYR A 50 9.69 4.69 -20.23
CA TYR A 50 8.69 4.58 -21.29
C TYR A 50 8.16 5.96 -21.62
N THR A 51 7.84 6.19 -22.90
CA THR A 51 7.24 7.43 -23.36
C THR A 51 5.75 7.22 -23.57
N ILE A 52 4.93 7.94 -22.83
CA ILE A 52 3.48 7.91 -23.00
C ILE A 52 3.08 9.08 -23.90
N ASN A 53 2.67 8.77 -25.13
CA ASN A 53 2.22 9.79 -26.07
C ASN A 53 0.78 10.24 -25.73
N LEU A 54 0.62 11.48 -25.28
CA LEU A 54 -0.69 12.05 -24.90
C LEU A 54 -1.55 12.48 -26.10
N ASP A 55 -0.94 12.63 -27.28
CA ASP A 55 -1.64 12.93 -28.53
C ASP A 55 -2.44 11.73 -29.04
N LEU A 56 -2.06 10.52 -28.62
CA LEU A 56 -2.84 9.32 -28.88
C LEU A 56 -4.17 9.35 -28.12
N PRO A 57 -5.22 8.71 -28.66
CA PRO A 57 -6.48 8.55 -27.94
C PRO A 57 -6.21 7.84 -26.60
N PRO A 58 -6.86 8.27 -25.50
CA PRO A 58 -6.64 7.74 -24.14
C PRO A 58 -6.54 6.21 -24.08
N TYR A 59 -7.42 5.51 -24.79
CA TYR A 59 -7.45 4.05 -24.88
C TYR A 59 -6.12 3.39 -25.33
N LYS A 60 -5.31 4.05 -26.16
CA LYS A 60 -4.08 3.49 -26.74
C LYS A 60 -2.80 3.92 -26.04
N ARG A 61 -2.87 4.91 -25.14
CA ARG A 61 -1.68 5.55 -24.55
C ARG A 61 -0.79 4.58 -23.78
N TRP A 62 -1.41 3.63 -23.09
CA TRP A 62 -0.73 2.66 -22.23
C TRP A 62 -0.35 1.36 -22.94
N GLN A 63 -0.62 1.24 -24.24
CA GLN A 63 -0.55 -0.04 -24.92
C GLN A 63 0.84 -0.66 -24.89
N GLU A 64 1.87 0.09 -25.26
CA GLU A 64 3.27 -0.38 -25.27
C GLU A 64 3.72 -0.87 -23.89
N LEU A 65 3.54 -0.04 -22.86
CA LEU A 65 3.91 -0.36 -21.48
C LEU A 65 3.18 -1.61 -20.97
N ILE A 66 1.87 -1.68 -21.21
CA ILE A 66 1.03 -2.73 -20.65
C ILE A 66 1.26 -4.05 -21.37
N THR A 67 1.54 -4.06 -22.67
CA THR A 67 1.93 -5.28 -23.37
C THR A 67 3.15 -5.94 -22.72
N GLU A 68 4.15 -5.15 -22.30
CA GLU A 68 5.33 -5.69 -21.61
C GLU A 68 5.05 -6.10 -20.15
N LYS A 69 4.30 -5.27 -19.40
CA LYS A 69 4.08 -5.48 -17.95
C LYS A 69 2.85 -6.35 -17.62
N ALA A 70 2.03 -6.73 -18.60
CA ALA A 70 0.83 -7.53 -18.41
C ALA A 70 1.07 -8.84 -17.62
N PRO A 71 2.15 -9.62 -17.86
CA PRO A 71 2.40 -10.84 -17.08
C PRO A 71 2.58 -10.56 -15.58
N ALA A 72 3.36 -9.54 -15.22
CA ALA A 72 3.58 -9.14 -13.83
C ALA A 72 2.29 -8.64 -13.18
N LEU A 73 1.47 -7.90 -13.93
CA LEU A 73 0.15 -7.43 -13.48
C LEU A 73 -0.80 -8.59 -13.16
N LYS A 74 -0.82 -9.63 -14.01
CA LYS A 74 -1.60 -10.85 -13.77
C LYS A 74 -1.16 -11.57 -12.49
N VAL A 75 0.15 -11.64 -12.22
CA VAL A 75 0.68 -12.21 -10.97
C VAL A 75 0.14 -11.46 -9.75
N ILE A 76 0.20 -10.13 -9.76
CA ILE A 76 -0.30 -9.30 -8.64
C ILE A 76 -1.79 -9.51 -8.40
N VAL A 77 -2.59 -9.51 -9.47
CA VAL A 77 -4.05 -9.73 -9.38
C VAL A 77 -4.37 -11.12 -8.86
N ASN A 78 -3.62 -12.15 -9.28
CA ASN A 78 -3.78 -13.51 -8.76
C ASN A 78 -3.42 -13.60 -7.28
N SER A 79 -2.29 -13.02 -6.86
CA SER A 79 -1.93 -12.98 -5.43
C SER A 79 -2.97 -12.26 -4.59
N MET A 80 -3.57 -11.18 -5.12
CA MET A 80 -4.66 -10.49 -4.43
C MET A 80 -5.91 -11.36 -4.30
N LYS A 81 -6.26 -12.10 -5.36
CA LYS A 81 -7.35 -13.09 -5.31
C LYS A 81 -7.09 -14.15 -4.24
N ASP A 82 -5.86 -14.65 -4.14
CA ASP A 82 -5.51 -15.68 -3.15
C ASP A 82 -5.62 -15.15 -1.72
N VAL A 83 -5.13 -13.92 -1.47
CA VAL A 83 -5.31 -13.25 -0.18
C VAL A 83 -6.79 -13.10 0.16
N VAL A 84 -7.61 -12.60 -0.78
CA VAL A 84 -9.05 -12.43 -0.52
C VAL A 84 -9.75 -13.78 -0.28
N ASN A 85 -9.39 -14.82 -1.04
CA ASN A 85 -9.93 -16.16 -0.84
C ASN A 85 -9.52 -16.76 0.51
N ALA A 86 -8.34 -16.44 1.03
CA ALA A 86 -7.93 -16.88 2.36
C ALA A 86 -8.81 -16.29 3.48
N PHE A 87 -9.28 -15.05 3.33
CA PHE A 87 -10.18 -14.41 4.30
C PHE A 87 -11.65 -14.78 4.06
N VAL A 88 -12.07 -14.87 2.80
CA VAL A 88 -13.45 -15.16 2.41
C VAL A 88 -13.44 -16.19 1.27
N PRO A 89 -13.42 -17.50 1.59
CA PRO A 89 -13.28 -18.59 0.62
C PRO A 89 -14.45 -18.71 -0.37
N SER A 90 -15.55 -17.99 -0.11
CA SER A 90 -16.75 -18.07 -0.94
C SER A 90 -16.57 -17.58 -2.38
N GLY A 91 -15.46 -16.90 -2.71
CA GLY A 91 -15.19 -16.34 -4.04
C GLY A 91 -16.16 -15.22 -4.47
N LYS A 92 -17.22 -14.98 -3.68
CA LYS A 92 -18.27 -13.98 -3.97
C LYS A 92 -17.72 -12.56 -4.04
N ILE A 93 -16.69 -12.24 -3.27
CA ILE A 93 -16.06 -10.90 -3.31
C ILE A 93 -15.46 -10.62 -4.68
N MET A 94 -14.76 -11.59 -5.28
CA MET A 94 -14.18 -11.41 -6.62
C MET A 94 -15.27 -11.25 -7.68
N GLN A 95 -16.39 -11.97 -7.57
CA GLN A 95 -17.53 -11.81 -8.48
C GLN A 95 -18.17 -10.42 -8.36
N ILE A 96 -18.32 -9.90 -7.15
CA ILE A 96 -18.84 -8.54 -6.92
C ILE A 96 -17.89 -7.48 -7.48
N VAL A 97 -16.58 -7.65 -7.28
CA VAL A 97 -15.56 -6.75 -7.84
C VAL A 97 -15.61 -6.76 -9.38
N ASP A 98 -15.77 -7.92 -10.00
CA ASP A 98 -15.80 -8.02 -11.46
C ASP A 98 -17.11 -7.46 -12.05
N GLN A 99 -18.27 -7.75 -11.43
CA GLN A 99 -19.59 -7.48 -12.03
C GLN A 99 -20.29 -6.21 -11.52
N LYS A 100 -20.15 -5.88 -10.23
CA LYS A 100 -20.92 -4.80 -9.59
C LYS A 100 -20.09 -3.53 -9.42
N LEU A 101 -18.79 -3.66 -9.22
CA LEU A 101 -17.92 -2.51 -8.98
C LEU A 101 -17.87 -1.52 -10.15
N PRO A 102 -17.81 -1.93 -11.43
CA PRO A 102 -17.85 -0.99 -12.55
C PRO A 102 -19.15 -0.15 -12.56
N GLY A 103 -20.30 -0.80 -12.32
CA GLY A 103 -21.59 -0.11 -12.26
C GLY A 103 -21.78 0.78 -11.03
N LEU A 104 -21.19 0.40 -9.89
CA LEU A 104 -21.25 1.19 -8.64
C LEU A 104 -20.37 2.43 -8.68
N LEU A 105 -19.23 2.37 -9.36
CA LEU A 105 -18.31 3.50 -9.48
C LEU A 105 -18.77 4.51 -10.53
N GLY A 106 -19.75 4.16 -11.36
CA GLY A 106 -20.16 4.96 -12.51
C GLY A 106 -19.03 5.07 -13.54
N ASN A 107 -19.22 5.96 -14.52
CA ASN A 107 -18.15 6.29 -15.46
C ASN A 107 -17.18 7.27 -14.79
N PHE A 108 -15.89 6.95 -14.82
CA PHE A 108 -14.87 7.93 -14.46
C PHE A 108 -14.86 9.08 -15.47
N PRO A 109 -14.51 10.31 -15.06
CA PRO A 109 -14.34 11.39 -16.02
C PRO A 109 -13.26 11.00 -17.05
N GLY A 110 -13.53 11.26 -18.33
CA GLY A 110 -12.51 11.13 -19.37
C GLY A 110 -11.32 12.05 -19.04
N PRO A 111 -10.06 11.61 -19.27
CA PRO A 111 -9.62 10.47 -20.10
C PRO A 111 -9.46 9.13 -19.37
N TYR A 112 -9.65 9.07 -18.05
CA TYR A 112 -9.25 7.92 -17.23
C TYR A 112 -10.06 6.66 -17.50
N GLU A 113 -11.37 6.80 -17.75
CA GLU A 113 -12.25 5.68 -18.09
C GLU A 113 -11.73 4.91 -19.32
N GLU A 114 -11.37 5.65 -20.38
CA GLU A 114 -10.91 5.07 -21.64
C GLU A 114 -9.50 4.49 -21.51
N GLU A 115 -8.62 5.11 -20.70
CA GLU A 115 -7.31 4.52 -20.37
C GLU A 115 -7.46 3.20 -19.63
N MET A 116 -8.36 3.12 -18.64
CA MET A 116 -8.61 1.88 -17.88
C MET A 116 -9.23 0.78 -18.73
N LYS A 117 -10.14 1.12 -19.65
CA LYS A 117 -10.65 0.18 -20.65
C LYS A 117 -9.55 -0.36 -21.55
N GLY A 118 -8.68 0.51 -22.07
CA GLY A 118 -7.53 0.10 -22.88
C GLY A 118 -6.61 -0.88 -22.14
N ILE A 119 -6.31 -0.60 -20.87
CA ILE A 119 -5.52 -1.50 -20.02
C ILE A 119 -6.25 -2.84 -19.80
N SER A 120 -7.55 -2.80 -19.52
CA SER A 120 -8.38 -3.99 -19.29
C SER A 120 -8.38 -4.92 -20.51
N ASP A 121 -8.57 -4.36 -21.70
CA ASP A 121 -8.65 -5.11 -22.95
C ASP A 121 -7.32 -5.75 -23.34
N ILE A 122 -6.21 -5.02 -23.19
CA ILE A 122 -4.86 -5.55 -23.51
C ILE A 122 -4.44 -6.64 -22.54
N THR A 123 -4.75 -6.48 -21.25
CA THR A 123 -4.35 -7.45 -20.22
C THR A 123 -5.29 -8.65 -20.14
N GLY A 124 -6.54 -8.51 -20.59
CA GLY A 124 -7.62 -9.47 -20.34
C GLY A 124 -8.06 -9.52 -18.87
N ILE A 125 -7.70 -8.52 -18.07
CA ILE A 125 -8.13 -8.39 -16.67
C ILE A 125 -9.49 -7.67 -16.67
N PRO A 126 -10.53 -8.19 -15.99
CA PRO A 126 -11.82 -7.51 -15.90
C PRO A 126 -11.69 -6.07 -15.42
N LEU A 127 -12.44 -5.15 -16.05
CA LEU A 127 -12.38 -3.71 -15.77
C LEU A 127 -12.55 -3.38 -14.29
N GLY A 128 -13.40 -4.13 -13.58
CA GLY A 128 -13.59 -3.98 -12.13
C GLY A 128 -12.31 -4.16 -11.31
N LYS A 129 -11.42 -5.09 -11.71
CA LYS A 129 -10.11 -5.28 -11.05
C LYS A 129 -9.13 -4.17 -11.40
N VAL A 130 -9.19 -3.63 -12.63
CA VAL A 130 -8.40 -2.47 -13.03
C VAL A 130 -8.84 -1.24 -12.23
N HIS A 131 -10.14 -0.98 -12.14
CA HIS A 131 -10.73 0.07 -11.29
C HIS A 131 -10.33 -0.11 -9.82
N PHE A 132 -10.43 -1.33 -9.29
CA PHE A 132 -10.02 -1.66 -7.93
C PHE A 132 -8.53 -1.38 -7.69
N SER A 133 -7.66 -1.67 -8.67
CA SER A 133 -6.24 -1.36 -8.59
C SER A 133 -5.93 0.14 -8.62
N ALA A 134 -6.70 0.93 -9.39
CA ALA A 134 -6.65 2.39 -9.37
C ALA A 134 -7.19 2.96 -8.04
N PHE A 135 -8.11 2.23 -7.41
CA PHE A 135 -8.68 2.51 -6.08
C PHE A 135 -7.70 2.25 -4.92
N LYS A 136 -6.38 2.37 -5.12
CA LYS A 136 -5.37 2.39 -4.05
C LYS A 136 -5.69 3.40 -2.94
N LYS A 137 -6.47 4.46 -3.22
CA LYS A 137 -6.93 5.44 -2.22
C LYS A 137 -7.89 4.82 -1.18
N LEU A 138 -8.65 3.78 -1.54
CA LEU A 138 -9.51 3.01 -0.62
C LEU A 138 -8.75 1.89 0.10
N ILE A 139 -7.54 1.54 -0.34
CA ILE A 139 -6.67 0.63 0.43
C ILE A 139 -6.07 1.35 1.65
N LYS A 140 -6.07 2.69 1.74
CA LYS A 140 -5.69 3.36 2.99
C LYS A 140 -6.55 2.89 4.18
N PRO A 141 -7.90 2.90 4.09
CA PRO A 141 -8.73 2.31 5.13
C PRO A 141 -8.71 0.76 5.14
N LEU A 142 -8.49 0.07 4.02
CA LEU A 142 -8.38 -1.40 4.04
C LEU A 142 -7.08 -1.88 4.70
N LYS A 143 -5.97 -1.16 4.56
CA LYS A 143 -4.72 -1.40 5.29
C LYS A 143 -4.98 -1.19 6.77
N MET A 144 -5.77 -0.17 7.14
CA MET A 144 -6.24 0.03 8.51
C MET A 144 -7.15 -1.11 8.99
N PHE A 145 -8.02 -1.67 8.14
CA PHE A 145 -8.93 -2.77 8.47
C PHE A 145 -8.22 -4.15 8.56
N LEU A 146 -7.30 -4.45 7.64
CA LEU A 146 -6.46 -5.66 7.69
C LEU A 146 -5.43 -5.58 8.81
N LEU A 147 -4.85 -4.40 9.08
CA LEU A 147 -4.11 -4.17 10.33
C LEU A 147 -5.03 -4.43 11.52
N ARG A 148 -6.29 -3.97 11.52
CA ARG A 148 -7.22 -4.20 12.63
C ARG A 148 -7.59 -5.67 12.83
N CYS A 149 -7.68 -6.45 11.77
CA CYS A 149 -7.96 -7.89 11.84
C CYS A 149 -6.76 -8.69 12.35
N CYS A 150 -5.51 -8.27 12.05
CA CYS A 150 -4.30 -8.81 12.69
C CYS A 150 -4.10 -8.29 14.12
N ILE A 151 -4.59 -7.09 14.44
CA ILE A 151 -4.49 -6.43 15.75
C ILE A 151 -5.51 -6.97 16.75
N HIS A 152 -6.56 -7.70 16.34
CA HIS A 152 -7.44 -8.34 17.34
C HIS A 152 -6.77 -9.49 18.11
N THR A 153 -5.57 -9.92 17.68
CA THR A 153 -4.65 -10.76 18.48
C THR A 153 -3.51 -9.98 19.15
N VAL A 154 -3.34 -8.69 18.87
CA VAL A 154 -2.28 -7.87 19.48
C VAL A 154 -2.84 -6.48 19.81
N ASN A 155 -3.27 -6.30 21.05
CA ASN A 155 -3.60 -5.01 21.64
C ASN A 155 -2.47 -4.01 21.34
N CYS A 156 -2.72 -3.06 20.43
CA CYS A 156 -1.84 -1.92 20.19
C CYS A 156 -2.73 -0.68 20.03
N THR A 157 -2.88 0.03 21.14
CA THR A 157 -3.42 1.38 21.23
C THR A 157 -2.49 2.39 20.55
N ASP A 158 -3.11 3.33 19.84
CA ASP A 158 -2.59 4.62 19.36
C ASP A 158 -1.61 4.65 18.17
N LEU A 159 -2.18 4.62 16.96
CA LEU A 159 -1.59 5.25 15.76
C LEU A 159 -2.25 6.62 15.52
N LYS A 160 -1.73 7.68 16.16
CA LYS A 160 -1.97 9.06 15.73
C LYS A 160 -1.04 9.37 14.55
N TYR A 161 -1.61 9.58 13.36
CA TYR A 161 -0.90 10.15 12.22
C TYR A 161 -0.82 11.67 12.40
N THR A 162 0.34 12.20 12.77
CA THR A 162 0.64 13.63 12.63
C THR A 162 1.07 13.89 11.18
N ALA A 163 0.19 14.51 10.41
CA ALA A 163 0.56 15.18 9.17
C ALA A 163 1.39 16.42 9.54
N GLN A 164 2.64 16.48 9.08
CA GLN A 164 3.44 17.69 9.14
C GLN A 164 3.09 18.56 7.91
N ILE A 165 2.71 19.81 8.19
CA ILE A 165 2.66 20.93 7.24
C ILE A 165 4.08 21.44 7.05
#